data_AF-A0A964MA55-F1
#
_entry.id   AF-A0A964MA55-F1
#
_cell.length_a   1.000
_cell.length_b   1.000
_cell.length_c   1.000
_cell.angle_alpha   90.00
_cell.angle_beta   90.00
_cell.angle_gamma   90.00
#
_symmetry.space_group_name_H-M   'P 1'
#
loop_
_entity.id
_entity.type
_entity.pdbx_description
1 polymer ?
#
loop_
_entity_poly.entity_id
_entity_poly.type
_entity_poly.pdbx_seq_one_letter_code
_entity_poly.pdbx_strand_id
1 'polypeptide(L)'
;MEISIAAELVFAIGVALFCLSLWFYGRVLKRLLAIIRRPSAIWTLPIIGSILLALGALFHFIPLAIYPQLDPSRTDQLMMICQNRTMEAGFFLLAGVISILAGWTYTRWTSR
;
A
#
# COMPACT_ATOMS: atom_id res chain seq x y z
N MET A 1 -11.54 11.58 20.81
CA MET A 1 -12.09 11.26 19.47
C MET A 1 -12.35 9.77 19.46
N GLU A 2 -13.57 9.33 19.14
CA GLU A 2 -13.90 7.91 19.18
C GLU A 2 -13.37 7.20 17.93
N ILE A 3 -12.75 6.04 18.12
CA ILE A 3 -12.29 5.18 17.03
C ILE A 3 -13.50 4.38 16.54
N SER A 4 -13.91 4.59 15.28
CA SER A 4 -15.00 3.83 14.68
C SER A 4 -14.50 2.46 14.22
N ILE A 5 -14.84 1.41 14.97
CA ILE A 5 -14.46 0.02 14.64
C ILE A 5 -14.91 -0.37 13.22
N ALA A 6 -16.09 0.09 12.80
CA ALA A 6 -16.59 -0.17 11.45
C ALA A 6 -15.69 0.46 10.38
N ALA A 7 -15.21 1.69 10.58
CA ALA A 7 -14.30 2.35 9.66
C ALA A 7 -12.94 1.64 9.59
N GLU A 8 -12.39 1.24 10.74
CA GLU A 8 -11.14 0.48 10.83
C GLU A 8 -11.24 -0.87 10.12
N LEU A 9 -12.39 -1.56 10.22
CA LEU A 9 -12.63 -2.83 9.55
C LEU A 9 -12.71 -2.66 8.02
N VAL A 10 -13.42 -1.63 7.55
CA VAL A 10 -13.51 -1.31 6.12
C VAL A 10 -12.13 -0.95 5.56
N PHE A 11 -11.34 -0.17 6.31
CA PHE A 11 -9.97 0.15 5.95
C PHE A 11 -9.11 -1.12 5.85
N ALA A 12 -9.12 -1.97 6.87
CA ALA A 12 -8.35 -3.21 6.90
C ALA A 12 -8.68 -4.13 5.71
N ILE A 13 -9.97 -4.34 5.44
CA ILE A 13 -10.44 -5.16 4.33
C ILE A 13 -10.03 -4.54 2.99
N GLY A 14 -10.22 -3.22 2.83
CA GLY A 14 -9.86 -2.50 1.62
C GLY A 14 -8.37 -2.61 1.30
N VAL A 15 -7.51 -2.41 2.30
CA VAL A 15 -6.06 -2.54 2.15
C VAL A 15 -5.66 -3.98 1.85
N ALA A 16 -6.24 -4.98 2.53
CA ALA A 16 -5.96 -6.39 2.27
C ALA A 16 -6.32 -6.79 0.83
N LEU A 17 -7.50 -6.40 0.36
CA LEU A 17 -7.94 -6.62 -1.02
C LEU A 17 -7.03 -5.90 -2.03
N PHE A 18 -6.58 -4.68 -1.71
CA PHE A 18 -5.70 -3.95 -2.60
C PHE A 18 -4.29 -4.56 -2.66
N CYS A 19 -3.75 -5.05 -1.53
CA CYS A 19 -2.52 -5.86 -1.50
C CYS A 19 -2.64 -7.10 -2.41
N LEU A 20 -3.75 -7.85 -2.28
CA LEU A 20 -4.01 -9.01 -3.13
C LEU A 20 -4.09 -8.62 -4.61
N SER A 21 -4.77 -7.52 -4.92
CA SER A 21 -4.88 -7.00 -6.28
C SER A 21 -3.51 -6.68 -6.89
N LEU A 22 -2.65 -5.95 -6.18
CA LEU A 22 -1.29 -5.63 -6.62
C LEU A 22 -0.41 -6.88 -6.80
N TRP A 23 -0.57 -7.85 -5.91
CA TRP A 23 0.12 -9.13 -6.00
C TRP A 23 -0.30 -9.93 -7.24
N PHE A 24 -1.61 -10.03 -7.52
CA PHE A 24 -2.11 -10.66 -8.74
C PHE A 24 -1.68 -9.88 -9.99
N TYR A 25 -1.74 -8.56 -9.94
CA TYR A 25 -1.29 -7.70 -11.02
C TYR A 25 0.16 -8.00 -11.41
N GLY A 26 1.09 -8.07 -10.44
CA GLY A 26 2.48 -8.46 -10.73
C GLY A 26 2.60 -9.84 -11.40
N ARG A 27 1.84 -10.84 -10.95
CA ARG A 27 1.83 -12.18 -11.56
C ARG A 27 1.27 -12.17 -12.99
N VAL A 28 0.21 -11.42 -13.23
CA VAL A 28 -0.38 -11.25 -14.57
C VAL A 28 0.63 -10.57 -15.49
N LEU A 29 1.23 -9.48 -15.03
CA LEU A 29 2.25 -8.74 -15.79
C LEU A 29 3.45 -9.64 -16.14
N LYS A 30 3.90 -10.50 -15.22
CA LYS A 30 4.94 -11.49 -15.49
C LYS A 30 4.58 -12.43 -16.66
N ARG A 31 3.33 -12.91 -16.70
CA ARG A 31 2.85 -13.78 -17.78
C ARG A 31 2.75 -13.02 -19.10
N LEU A 32 2.24 -11.80 -19.08
CA LEU A 32 2.15 -10.95 -20.26
C LEU A 32 3.52 -10.66 -20.88
N LEU A 33 4.52 -10.33 -20.05
CA LEU A 33 5.91 -10.11 -20.50
C LEU A 33 6.51 -11.35 -21.17
N ALA A 34 6.21 -12.54 -20.65
CA ALA A 34 6.65 -13.80 -21.25
C ALA A 34 6.03 -14.01 -22.65
N ILE A 35 4.75 -13.68 -22.82
CA ILE A 35 4.03 -13.80 -24.10
C ILE A 35 4.66 -12.90 -25.17
N ILE A 36 4.98 -11.64 -24.83
CA ILE A 36 5.64 -10.71 -25.76
C ILE A 36 7.16 -10.90 -25.86
N ARG A 37 7.69 -11.98 -25.27
CA ARG A 37 9.13 -12.33 -25.24
C ARG A 37 10.03 -11.18 -24.78
N ARG A 38 9.56 -10.36 -23.83
CA ARG A 38 10.34 -9.29 -23.21
C ARG A 38 10.82 -9.71 -21.82
N PRO A 39 12.09 -10.13 -21.67
CA PRO A 39 12.65 -10.42 -20.35
C PRO A 39 12.86 -9.09 -19.60
N SER A 40 11.93 -8.76 -18.71
CA SER A 40 12.02 -7.58 -17.85
C SER A 40 11.51 -7.92 -16.45
N ALA A 41 12.08 -7.26 -15.44
CA ALA A 41 11.69 -7.41 -14.05
C ALA A 41 10.57 -6.45 -13.61
N ILE A 42 9.96 -5.65 -14.50
CA ILE A 42 8.92 -4.67 -14.08
C ILE A 42 7.71 -5.31 -13.39
N TRP A 43 7.49 -6.62 -13.56
CA TRP A 43 6.47 -7.38 -12.83
C TRP A 43 6.69 -7.44 -11.32
N THR A 44 7.91 -7.17 -10.84
CA THR A 44 8.20 -7.08 -9.40
C THR A 44 7.72 -5.76 -8.81
N LEU A 45 7.54 -4.70 -9.62
CA LEU A 45 7.14 -3.39 -9.12
C LEU A 45 5.77 -3.43 -8.41
N PRO A 46 4.70 -4.02 -8.97
CA PRO A 46 3.43 -4.17 -8.25
C PRO A 46 3.56 -5.03 -6.99
N ILE A 47 4.43 -6.05 -7.01
CA ILE A 47 4.68 -6.90 -5.84
C ILE A 47 5.34 -6.07 -4.72
N ILE A 48 6.35 -5.28 -5.05
CA ILE A 48 6.97 -4.33 -4.11
C ILE A 48 5.91 -3.33 -3.63
N GLY A 49 5.05 -2.83 -4.51
CA GLY A 49 3.93 -1.98 -4.16
C GLY A 49 3.00 -2.63 -3.13
N SER A 50 2.67 -3.91 -3.28
CA SER A 50 1.85 -4.64 -2.30
C SER A 50 2.53 -4.75 -0.93
N ILE A 51 3.86 -4.92 -0.89
CA ILE A 51 4.63 -4.97 0.36
C ILE A 51 4.63 -3.60 1.03
N LEU A 52 4.90 -2.54 0.28
CA LEU A 52 4.87 -1.16 0.79
C LEU A 52 3.48 -0.79 1.33
N LEU A 53 2.43 -1.20 0.63
CA LEU A 53 1.05 -0.99 1.06
C LEU A 53 0.78 -1.73 2.39
N ALA A 54 1.21 -2.99 2.52
CA ALA A 54 1.10 -3.74 3.77
C ALA A 54 1.89 -3.07 4.91
N LEU A 55 3.10 -2.57 4.64
CA LEU A 55 3.89 -1.83 5.62
C LEU A 55 3.20 -0.53 6.06
N GLY A 56 2.61 0.23 5.13
CA GLY A 56 1.82 1.42 5.46
C GLY A 56 0.65 1.09 6.39
N ALA A 57 -0.01 -0.04 6.16
CA ALA A 57 -1.08 -0.53 7.04
C ALA A 57 -0.58 -0.84 8.46
N LEU A 58 0.65 -1.34 8.61
CA LEU A 58 1.23 -1.54 9.94
C LEU A 58 1.40 -0.19 10.66
N PHE A 59 1.92 0.83 9.98
CA PHE A 59 2.02 2.20 10.54
C PHE A 59 0.65 2.77 10.92
N HIS A 60 -0.41 2.44 10.18
CA HIS A 60 -1.78 2.79 10.55
C HIS A 60 -2.18 2.19 11.92
N PHE A 61 -1.94 0.89 12.12
CA PHE A 61 -2.41 0.15 13.30
C PHE A 61 -1.49 0.27 14.53
N ILE A 62 -0.23 0.66 14.38
CA ILE A 62 0.71 0.81 15.50
C ILE A 62 0.16 1.76 16.59
N PRO A 63 -0.28 3.00 16.28
CA PRO A 63 -0.84 3.88 17.29
C PRO A 63 -2.10 3.35 17.96
N LEU A 64 -2.96 2.67 17.20
CA LEU A 64 -4.20 2.07 17.69
C LEU A 64 -3.91 0.93 18.68
N ALA A 65 -2.86 0.15 18.44
CA ALA A 65 -2.44 -0.94 19.33
C ALA A 65 -1.80 -0.43 20.63
N ILE A 66 -1.02 0.66 20.56
CA ILE A 66 -0.33 1.24 21.73
C ILE A 66 -1.29 2.10 22.57
N TYR A 67 -2.17 2.86 21.93
CA TYR A 67 -3.13 3.76 22.58
C TYR A 67 -4.56 3.43 22.14
N PRO A 68 -5.22 2.45 22.80
CA PRO A 68 -6.61 2.08 22.51
C PRO A 68 -7.61 3.22 22.76
N GLN A 69 -7.23 4.18 23.60
CA GLN A 69 -8.00 5.38 23.90
C GLN A 69 -7.14 6.61 23.63
N LEU A 70 -7.66 7.49 22.78
CA LEU A 70 -7.01 8.73 22.40
C LEU A 70 -7.33 9.81 23.43
N ASP A 71 -6.29 10.29 24.11
CA ASP A 71 -6.36 11.48 24.96
C ASP A 71 -5.80 12.69 24.19
N PRO A 72 -6.66 13.61 23.72
CA PRO A 72 -6.21 14.77 22.94
C PRO A 72 -5.31 15.72 23.75
N SER A 73 -5.33 15.65 25.08
CA SER A 73 -4.49 16.50 25.94
C SER A 73 -3.03 16.03 26.01
N ARG A 74 -2.76 14.80 25.54
CA ARG A 74 -1.44 14.18 25.56
C ARG A 74 -0.68 14.43 24.25
N THR A 75 0.24 15.39 24.30
CA THR A 75 1.05 15.82 23.16
C THR A 75 1.98 14.72 22.62
N ASP A 76 2.40 13.78 23.46
CA ASP A 76 3.19 12.60 23.08
C ASP A 76 2.40 11.64 22.19
N GLN A 77 1.13 11.36 22.52
CA GLN A 77 0.24 10.53 21.70
C GLN A 77 -0.01 11.17 20.34
N LEU A 78 -0.32 12.47 20.35
CA LEU A 78 -0.59 13.25 19.14
C LEU A 78 0.61 13.25 18.19
N MET A 79 1.83 13.47 18.72
CA MET A 79 3.05 13.44 17.92
C MET A 79 3.28 12.07 17.29
N MET A 80 3.11 10.99 18.08
CA MET A 80 3.27 9.63 17.58
C MET A 80 2.28 9.30 16.47
N ILE A 81 1.00 9.70 16.61
CA ILE A 81 -0.02 9.53 15.58
C ILE A 81 0.38 10.28 14.32
N CYS A 82 0.73 11.56 14.41
CA CYS A 82 1.12 12.36 13.26
C CYS A 82 2.30 11.73 12.49
N GLN A 83 3.33 11.25 13.20
CA GLN A 83 4.47 10.57 12.59
C GLN A 83 4.05 9.29 11.87
N ASN A 84 3.28 8.42 12.54
CA ASN A 84 2.83 7.16 11.95
C ASN A 84 1.87 7.37 10.76
N ARG A 85 0.95 8.34 10.84
CA ARG A 85 0.06 8.72 9.74
C ARG A 85 0.82 9.28 8.54
N THR A 86 1.90 10.03 8.79
CA THR A 86 2.78 10.51 7.71
C THR A 86 3.51 9.35 7.04
N MET A 87 4.03 8.41 7.82
CA MET A 87 4.69 7.20 7.28
C MET A 87 3.70 6.35 6.48
N GLU A 88 2.52 6.07 7.03
CA GLU A 88 1.41 5.38 6.35
C GLU A 88 1.13 6.00 4.98
N ALA A 89 0.88 7.31 4.95
CA ALA A 89 0.58 8.03 3.70
C ALA A 89 1.74 7.94 2.70
N GLY A 90 2.99 8.07 3.17
CA GLY A 90 4.18 7.92 2.34
C GLY A 90 4.30 6.54 1.70
N PHE A 91 4.08 5.48 2.49
CA PHE A 91 4.09 4.10 2.00
C PHE A 91 2.97 3.83 1.00
N PHE A 92 1.76 4.35 1.25
CA PHE A 92 0.62 4.20 0.34
C PHE A 92 0.85 4.92 -0.98
N LEU A 93 1.37 6.15 -0.93
CA LEU A 93 1.71 6.93 -2.12
C LEU A 93 2.77 6.19 -2.94
N LEU A 94 3.85 5.72 -2.30
CA LEU A 94 4.93 5.02 -2.98
C LEU A 94 4.45 3.70 -3.61
N ALA A 95 3.60 2.95 -2.90
CA ALA A 95 2.96 1.74 -3.41
C ALA A 95 2.16 2.02 -4.70
N GLY A 96 1.35 3.09 -4.69
CA GLY A 96 0.59 3.53 -5.85
C GLY A 96 1.48 3.94 -7.03
N VAL A 97 2.45 4.82 -6.79
CA VAL A 97 3.36 5.32 -7.83
C VAL A 97 4.12 4.18 -8.50
N ILE A 98 4.74 3.29 -7.73
CA ILE A 98 5.51 2.17 -8.27
C ILE A 98 4.62 1.23 -9.10
N SER A 99 3.39 0.97 -8.64
CA SER A 99 2.43 0.12 -9.35
C SER A 99 1.97 0.73 -10.67
N ILE A 100 1.72 2.05 -10.70
CA ILE A 100 1.38 2.80 -11.91
C ILE A 100 2.54 2.78 -12.91
N LEU A 101 3.78 3.00 -12.45
CA LEU A 101 4.97 2.97 -13.30
C LEU A 101 5.13 1.62 -14.01
N ALA A 102 4.85 0.51 -13.32
CA ALA A 102 4.86 -0.83 -13.92
C ALA A 102 3.89 -0.93 -15.10
N GLY A 103 2.66 -0.40 -14.93
CA GLY A 103 1.59 -0.52 -15.93
C GLY A 103 1.85 0.39 -17.11
N TRP A 104 2.26 1.62 -16.83
CA TRP A 104 2.65 2.56 -17.86
C TRP A 104 3.82 2.02 -18.71
N THR A 105 4.83 1.45 -18.08
CA THR A 105 5.98 0.88 -18.78
C THR A 105 5.57 -0.25 -19.71
N TYR A 106 4.73 -1.17 -19.21
CA TYR A 106 4.19 -2.25 -20.02
C TYR A 106 3.37 -1.73 -21.22
N THR A 107 2.41 -0.84 -20.98
CA THR A 107 1.57 -0.27 -22.05
C THR A 107 2.40 0.44 -23.10
N ARG A 108 3.42 1.20 -22.69
CA ARG A 108 4.34 1.89 -23.62
C ARG A 108 5.11 0.91 -24.51
N TRP A 109 5.42 -0.29 -24.02
CA TRP A 109 6.10 -1.32 -24.81
C TRP A 109 5.17 -2.07 -25.76
N THR A 110 3.89 -2.21 -25.43
CA THR A 110 2.92 -2.92 -26.28
C THR A 110 2.22 -2.03 -27.29
N SER A 111 2.21 -0.71 -27.09
CA SER A 111 1.58 0.25 -28.02
C SER A 111 2.54 0.80 -29.09
N ARG A 112 3.76 0.26 -29.19
CA ARG A 112 4.75 0.58 -30.22
C ARG A 112 4.98 -0.65 -31.08
#